data_AF-A0A0P8W8L3-F1
#
_entry.id   AF-A0A0P8W8L3-F1
#
_cell.length_a   1.000
_cell.length_b   1.000
_cell.length_c   1.000
_cell.angle_alpha   90.00
_cell.angle_beta   90.00
_cell.angle_gamma   90.00
#
_symmetry.space_group_name_H-M   'P 1'
#
loop_
_entity.id
_entity.type
_entity.pdbx_description
1 polymer ?
#
loop_
_entity_poly.entity_id
_entity_poly.type
_entity_poly.pdbx_seq_one_letter_code
_entity_poly.pdbx_strand_id
1 'polypeptide(L)'
;MAKYFSGITVNGNKYSICIIDDNLNVIFMDNLEIDKLADLLKRKSVTALSVDFPGLIYQKNDKLSLNKDSYKITLKKRAFDNTISLKSLYTYQDKFTPDKEYFNSALDLINKLNKLGFSFNNQNEGDKPIIESYPDSSFYALGLAVNNPSSEDIIKRKYDILKNKGMRIKDFFNKNMKDYDAEINVLCQAYTSYLYFNNEFSSIGSDSEGHVVIPGKDSISRTNGIKEFNKISASDNRNNENKFHRSGEKNDHSANGNGRAKNNGRVISSKVYSENGNSAESKAVADKPIAETKLSFDGKAVAEYCGAQYLYTNVDGIIRINDLRPIKSYRPFTEIYEMRHIKQVQVVIGTTDGLRKVKANLIPNYENSNSFKAAEDEDKKKLDNFWGNHGDKRGYLIKFNKVEVIKA
;
A
#
# COMPACT_ATOMS: atom_id res chain seq x y z
N MET A 1 -31.07 24.63 -14.75
CA MET A 1 -30.33 25.13 -13.58
C MET A 1 -28.93 24.54 -13.64
N ALA A 2 -27.88 25.34 -13.49
CA ALA A 2 -26.51 24.83 -13.49
C ALA A 2 -26.32 23.89 -12.29
N LYS A 3 -25.68 22.74 -12.52
CA LYS A 3 -25.36 21.77 -11.45
C LYS A 3 -23.94 21.98 -10.98
N TYR A 4 -23.72 21.82 -9.67
CA TYR A 4 -22.42 22.01 -9.06
C TYR A 4 -22.01 20.78 -8.27
N PHE A 5 -20.74 20.40 -8.39
CA PHE A 5 -20.17 19.19 -7.79
C PHE A 5 -18.98 19.57 -6.94
N SER A 6 -18.85 18.97 -5.76
CA SER A 6 -17.83 19.37 -4.79
C SER A 6 -16.94 18.22 -4.34
N GLY A 7 -15.65 18.48 -4.16
CA GLY A 7 -14.73 17.63 -3.41
C GLY A 7 -14.34 18.33 -2.12
N ILE A 8 -14.28 17.59 -1.00
CA ILE A 8 -13.93 18.14 0.32
C ILE A 8 -12.99 17.17 1.04
N THR A 9 -11.89 17.67 1.58
CA THR A 9 -11.03 16.92 2.50
C THR A 9 -10.70 17.72 3.75
N VAL A 10 -10.35 17.01 4.83
CA VAL A 10 -9.95 17.61 6.10
C VAL A 10 -8.46 17.91 6.05
N ASN A 11 -8.09 19.15 6.37
CA ASN A 11 -6.71 19.63 6.40
C ASN A 11 -6.45 20.39 7.72
N GLY A 12 -6.13 19.64 8.77
CA GLY A 12 -6.08 20.16 10.14
C GLY A 12 -7.44 20.70 10.57
N ASN A 13 -7.46 21.93 11.08
CA ASN A 13 -8.69 22.64 11.50
C ASN A 13 -9.46 23.32 10.36
N LYS A 14 -9.07 23.09 9.11
CA LYS A 14 -9.71 23.63 7.91
C LYS A 14 -10.13 22.52 6.96
N TYR A 15 -10.95 22.89 5.99
CA TYR A 15 -11.46 21.99 4.97
C TYR A 15 -11.04 22.52 3.60
N SER A 16 -10.21 21.74 2.90
CA SER A 16 -9.93 22.01 1.50
C SER A 16 -11.18 21.66 0.70
N ILE A 17 -11.61 22.55 -0.19
CA ILE A 17 -12.79 22.36 -1.02
C ILE A 17 -12.48 22.75 -2.46
N CYS A 18 -13.03 21.99 -3.40
CA CYS A 18 -13.16 22.39 -4.80
C CYS A 18 -14.62 22.26 -5.25
N ILE A 19 -15.15 23.24 -5.98
CA ILE A 19 -16.46 23.19 -6.64
C ILE A 19 -16.27 23.33 -8.15
N ILE A 20 -16.86 22.41 -8.90
CA ILE A 20 -16.93 22.45 -10.36
C ILE A 20 -18.38 22.56 -10.86
N ASP A 21 -18.58 23.11 -12.05
CA ASP A 21 -19.88 23.11 -12.73
C ASP A 21 -20.06 21.88 -13.65
N ASP A 22 -21.24 21.76 -14.25
CA ASP A 22 -21.59 20.74 -15.25
C ASP A 22 -20.80 20.83 -16.56
N ASN A 23 -20.07 21.92 -16.76
CA ASN A 23 -19.14 22.16 -17.86
C ASN A 23 -17.69 21.85 -17.49
N LEU A 24 -17.44 21.25 -16.32
CA LEU A 24 -16.13 20.92 -15.77
C LEU A 24 -15.21 22.14 -15.57
N ASN A 25 -15.77 23.33 -15.42
CA ASN A 25 -15.03 24.51 -14.99
C ASN A 25 -14.85 24.48 -13.47
N VAL A 26 -13.63 24.75 -13.01
CA VAL A 26 -13.40 25.03 -11.58
C VAL A 26 -13.97 26.40 -11.25
N ILE A 27 -14.98 26.41 -10.37
CA ILE A 27 -15.73 27.61 -9.95
C ILE A 27 -15.16 28.19 -8.66
N PHE A 28 -14.67 27.33 -7.78
CA PHE A 28 -14.11 27.71 -6.50
C PHE A 28 -13.13 26.65 -6.01
N MET A 29 -12.02 27.07 -5.42
CA MET A 29 -11.09 26.19 -4.71
C MET A 29 -10.39 26.98 -3.61
N ASP A 30 -10.47 26.52 -2.36
CA ASP A 30 -9.85 27.19 -1.20
C ASP A 30 -9.83 26.27 0.04
N ASN A 31 -9.22 26.74 1.13
CA ASN A 31 -9.25 26.15 2.47
C ASN A 31 -10.15 26.98 3.39
N LEU A 32 -11.28 26.41 3.82
CA LEU A 32 -12.29 27.12 4.59
C LEU A 32 -12.49 26.54 6.00
N GLU A 33 -12.91 27.39 6.92
CA GLU A 33 -13.50 26.97 8.19
C GLU A 33 -14.92 26.43 7.96
N ILE A 34 -15.41 25.59 8.88
CA ILE A 34 -16.66 24.84 8.69
C ILE A 34 -17.90 25.71 8.42
N ASP A 35 -18.00 26.87 9.05
CA ASP A 35 -19.14 27.77 8.86
C ASP A 35 -19.10 28.46 7.49
N LYS A 36 -17.92 28.93 7.06
CA LYS A 36 -17.72 29.51 5.72
C LYS A 36 -17.95 28.46 4.62
N LEU A 37 -17.52 27.22 4.87
CA LEU A 37 -17.78 26.09 4.01
C LEU A 37 -19.30 25.85 3.86
N ALA A 38 -20.03 25.80 4.98
CA ALA A 38 -21.48 25.58 4.96
C ALA A 38 -22.23 26.69 4.19
N ASP A 39 -21.85 27.95 4.41
CA ASP A 39 -22.42 29.09 3.69
C ASP A 39 -22.12 29.03 2.19
N LEU A 40 -20.91 28.60 1.82
CA LEU A 40 -20.54 28.39 0.42
C LEU A 40 -21.41 27.31 -0.23
N LEU A 41 -21.53 26.14 0.39
CA LEU A 41 -22.31 25.00 -0.12
C LEU A 41 -23.79 25.37 -0.30
N LYS A 42 -24.36 26.13 0.65
CA LYS A 42 -25.74 26.64 0.57
C LYS A 42 -25.90 27.63 -0.58
N ARG A 43 -25.01 28.63 -0.70
CA ARG A 43 -25.09 29.65 -1.76
C ARG A 43 -24.90 29.06 -3.15
N LYS A 44 -23.98 28.12 -3.32
CA LYS A 44 -23.71 27.47 -4.62
C LYS A 44 -24.72 26.39 -4.98
N SER A 45 -25.59 25.96 -4.06
CA SER A 45 -26.56 24.89 -4.30
C SER A 45 -25.91 23.62 -4.86
N VAL A 46 -24.82 23.17 -4.21
CA VAL A 46 -24.10 21.95 -4.61
C VAL A 46 -25.08 20.76 -4.70
N THR A 47 -24.95 19.99 -5.78
CA THR A 47 -25.82 18.88 -6.16
C THR A 47 -25.35 17.56 -5.54
N ALA A 48 -24.05 17.30 -5.58
CA ALA A 48 -23.41 16.13 -5.00
C ALA A 48 -22.02 16.52 -4.51
N LEU A 49 -21.55 15.86 -3.45
CA LEU A 49 -20.19 16.08 -2.94
C LEU A 49 -19.49 14.78 -2.60
N SER A 50 -18.15 14.81 -2.61
CA SER A 50 -17.32 13.69 -2.24
C SER A 50 -16.30 14.05 -1.17
N VAL A 51 -16.01 13.08 -0.29
CA VAL A 51 -15.13 13.21 0.88
C VAL A 51 -14.03 12.14 0.92
N ASP A 52 -12.86 12.48 1.49
CA ASP A 52 -11.67 11.61 1.57
C ASP A 52 -11.54 10.90 2.93
N PHE A 53 -12.66 10.35 3.42
CA PHE A 53 -12.67 9.61 4.68
C PHE A 53 -13.89 8.68 4.74
N PRO A 54 -13.85 7.62 5.57
CA PRO A 54 -14.94 6.66 5.70
C PRO A 54 -16.05 7.24 6.60
N GLY A 55 -16.80 8.21 6.07
CA GLY A 55 -17.73 9.02 6.83
C GLY A 55 -18.85 8.22 7.49
N LEU A 56 -19.38 7.18 6.83
CA LEU A 56 -20.42 6.35 7.45
C LEU A 56 -19.88 5.56 8.66
N ILE A 57 -18.63 5.09 8.58
CA ILE A 57 -17.96 4.43 9.70
C ILE A 57 -17.73 5.41 10.83
N TYR A 58 -17.32 6.64 10.53
CA TYR A 58 -17.16 7.67 11.56
C TYR A 58 -18.46 7.94 12.30
N GLN A 59 -19.58 8.15 11.59
CA GLN A 59 -20.89 8.35 12.21
C GLN A 59 -21.31 7.18 13.11
N LYS A 60 -21.03 5.92 12.70
CA LYS A 60 -21.37 4.74 13.51
C LYS A 60 -20.50 4.60 14.76
N ASN A 61 -19.29 5.13 14.72
CA ASN A 61 -18.33 5.09 15.82
C ASN A 61 -18.33 6.39 16.67
N ASP A 62 -19.24 7.33 16.41
CA ASP A 62 -19.44 8.56 17.19
C ASP A 62 -19.66 8.28 18.70
N LYS A 63 -20.10 7.07 19.05
CA LYS A 63 -20.30 6.60 20.43
C LYS A 63 -19.12 5.86 21.06
N LEU A 64 -18.04 5.58 20.32
CA LEU A 64 -16.84 5.02 20.94
C LEU A 64 -16.18 6.13 21.73
N SER A 65 -16.38 6.09 23.04
CA SER A 65 -15.57 6.78 24.03
C SER A 65 -14.11 6.52 23.69
N LEU A 66 -13.48 7.49 23.03
CA LEU A 66 -12.05 7.51 22.79
C LEU A 66 -11.39 7.27 24.14
N ASN A 67 -10.71 6.13 24.28
CA ASN A 67 -9.87 5.88 25.45
C ASN A 67 -8.99 7.12 25.58
N LYS A 68 -9.07 7.79 26.74
CA LYS A 68 -8.42 9.10 26.96
C LYS A 68 -6.90 9.05 26.73
N ASP A 69 -6.33 7.85 26.70
CA ASP A 69 -4.90 7.58 26.60
C ASP A 69 -4.42 7.23 25.18
N SER A 70 -5.29 7.08 24.18
CA SER A 70 -4.88 6.81 22.79
C SER A 70 -5.12 8.02 21.88
N TYR A 71 -4.04 8.67 21.45
CA TYR A 71 -4.08 9.77 20.46
C TYR A 71 -4.47 9.31 19.05
N LYS A 72 -4.41 7.99 18.77
CA LYS A 72 -4.69 7.37 17.47
C LYS A 72 -5.98 6.55 17.52
N ILE A 73 -6.78 6.63 16.46
CA ILE A 73 -8.06 5.91 16.32
C ILE A 73 -7.89 4.77 15.34
N THR A 74 -8.07 3.54 15.81
CA THR A 74 -8.08 2.35 14.96
C THR A 74 -9.51 2.00 14.58
N LEU A 75 -9.82 2.11 13.28
CA LEU A 75 -11.10 1.68 12.74
C LEU A 75 -11.07 0.17 12.44
N LYS A 76 -12.21 -0.50 12.60
CA LYS A 76 -12.36 -1.87 12.06
C LYS A 76 -12.29 -1.84 10.54
N LYS A 77 -11.51 -2.76 9.95
CA LYS A 77 -11.44 -2.95 8.50
C LYS A 77 -12.80 -3.39 7.97
N ARG A 78 -13.25 -2.81 6.86
CA ARG A 78 -14.51 -3.15 6.20
C ARG A 78 -14.33 -4.40 5.34
N ALA A 79 -15.40 -5.16 5.12
CA ALA A 79 -15.33 -6.40 4.36
C ALA A 79 -14.81 -6.17 2.93
N PHE A 80 -15.20 -5.05 2.32
CA PHE A 80 -14.83 -4.71 0.96
C PHE A 80 -13.45 -4.09 0.80
N ASP A 81 -12.77 -3.69 1.88
CA ASP A 81 -11.41 -3.14 1.81
C ASP A 81 -10.45 -4.17 1.17
N ASN A 82 -10.66 -5.47 1.44
CA ASN A 82 -9.90 -6.55 0.79
C ASN A 82 -10.10 -6.59 -0.73
N THR A 83 -11.31 -6.31 -1.21
CA THR A 83 -11.64 -6.31 -2.64
C THR A 83 -11.04 -5.10 -3.36
N ILE A 84 -10.98 -3.94 -2.69
CA ILE A 84 -10.26 -2.76 -3.17
C ILE A 84 -8.76 -3.07 -3.29
N SER A 85 -8.15 -3.63 -2.23
CA SER A 85 -6.73 -4.00 -2.24
C SER A 85 -6.38 -5.04 -3.32
N LEU A 86 -7.24 -6.02 -3.57
CA LEU A 86 -7.08 -7.02 -4.65
C LEU A 86 -7.00 -6.39 -6.03
N LYS A 87 -7.64 -5.23 -6.23
CA LYS A 87 -7.58 -4.45 -7.47
C LYS A 87 -6.37 -3.52 -7.53
N SER A 88 -5.45 -3.65 -6.58
CA SER A 88 -4.32 -2.74 -6.39
C SER A 88 -4.75 -1.27 -6.19
N LEU A 89 -5.97 -1.08 -5.67
CA LEU A 89 -6.47 0.22 -5.27
C LEU A 89 -6.20 0.42 -3.77
N TYR A 90 -6.09 1.68 -3.36
CA TYR A 90 -5.80 2.07 -1.99
C TYR A 90 -7.06 2.06 -1.14
N THR A 91 -6.96 1.48 0.05
CA THR A 91 -7.98 1.65 1.10
C THR A 91 -7.61 2.84 1.99
N TYR A 92 -8.59 3.38 2.71
CA TYR A 92 -8.34 4.45 3.69
C TYR A 92 -7.35 4.02 4.78
N GLN A 93 -7.48 2.77 5.26
CA GLN A 93 -6.60 2.24 6.32
C GLN A 93 -5.16 2.02 5.86
N ASP A 94 -4.91 1.91 4.56
CA ASP A 94 -3.53 1.80 4.04
C ASP A 94 -2.78 3.13 4.16
N LYS A 95 -3.51 4.26 4.21
CA LYS A 95 -2.96 5.60 4.09
C LYS A 95 -2.77 6.34 5.41
N PHE A 96 -3.70 6.19 6.34
CA PHE A 96 -3.78 7.14 7.45
C PHE A 96 -4.38 6.51 8.69
N THR A 97 -3.72 6.70 9.84
CA THR A 97 -4.34 6.47 11.15
C THR A 97 -4.84 7.83 11.63
N PRO A 98 -6.16 8.09 11.62
CA PRO A 98 -6.69 9.36 12.09
C PRO A 98 -6.34 9.55 13.56
N ASP A 99 -5.81 10.72 13.87
CA ASP A 99 -5.82 11.20 15.23
C ASP A 99 -7.22 11.68 15.63
N LYS A 100 -7.36 12.01 16.90
CA LYS A 100 -8.62 12.49 17.46
C LYS A 100 -9.09 13.80 16.83
N GLU A 101 -8.17 14.71 16.48
CA GLU A 101 -8.50 16.02 15.91
C GLU A 101 -9.09 15.86 14.50
N TYR A 102 -8.47 15.03 13.67
CA TYR A 102 -8.96 14.69 12.34
C TYR A 102 -10.32 14.01 12.40
N PHE A 103 -10.50 13.02 13.29
CA PHE A 103 -11.75 12.30 13.43
C PHE A 103 -12.90 13.23 13.85
N ASN A 104 -12.66 14.09 14.84
CA ASN A 104 -13.64 15.08 15.28
C ASN A 104 -13.97 16.08 14.17
N SER A 105 -12.98 16.57 13.44
CA SER A 105 -13.20 17.48 12.30
C SER A 105 -14.01 16.83 11.19
N ALA A 106 -13.74 15.55 10.88
CA ALA A 106 -14.53 14.79 9.91
C ALA A 106 -15.98 14.58 10.40
N LEU A 107 -16.20 14.28 11.68
CA LEU A 107 -17.54 14.17 12.26
C LEU A 107 -18.29 15.51 12.23
N ASP A 108 -17.63 16.61 12.59
CA ASP A 108 -18.21 17.96 12.55
C ASP A 108 -18.65 18.31 11.13
N LEU A 109 -17.79 18.03 10.13
CA LEU A 109 -18.13 18.18 8.73
C LEU A 109 -19.37 17.37 8.36
N ILE A 110 -19.40 16.07 8.65
CA ILE A 110 -20.55 15.21 8.33
C ILE A 110 -21.83 15.74 8.98
N ASN A 111 -21.78 16.12 10.26
CA ASN A 111 -22.91 16.66 10.98
C ASN A 111 -23.41 17.98 10.36
N LYS A 112 -22.51 18.85 9.91
CA LYS A 112 -22.87 20.09 9.20
C LYS A 112 -23.48 19.80 7.82
N LEU A 113 -22.94 18.83 7.09
CA LEU A 113 -23.46 18.41 5.79
C LEU A 113 -24.87 17.81 5.90
N ASN A 114 -25.12 16.97 6.92
CA ASN A 114 -26.45 16.41 7.20
C ASN A 114 -27.48 17.52 7.45
N LYS A 115 -27.12 18.56 8.21
CA LYS A 115 -27.98 19.74 8.43
C LYS A 115 -28.27 20.54 7.15
N LEU A 116 -27.42 20.42 6.12
CA LEU A 116 -27.61 21.04 4.81
C LEU A 116 -28.40 20.13 3.83
N GLY A 117 -28.89 18.98 4.29
CA GLY A 117 -29.65 18.03 3.47
C GLY A 117 -28.78 17.09 2.64
N PHE A 118 -27.51 16.90 3.00
CA PHE A 118 -26.66 15.89 2.39
C PHE A 118 -26.71 14.58 3.19
N SER A 119 -26.63 13.43 2.54
CA SER A 119 -26.64 12.11 3.20
C SER A 119 -25.80 11.07 2.46
N PHE A 120 -25.22 10.13 3.19
CA PHE A 120 -24.64 8.90 2.62
C PHE A 120 -25.70 7.88 2.21
N ASN A 121 -26.85 7.91 2.88
CA ASN A 121 -27.99 7.06 2.62
C ASN A 121 -29.04 7.91 1.91
N ASN A 122 -29.13 7.83 0.58
CA ASN A 122 -30.16 8.51 -0.23
C ASN A 122 -31.54 7.85 0.00
N GLN A 123 -32.00 7.83 1.25
CA GLN A 123 -33.25 7.16 1.64
C GLN A 123 -34.47 8.05 1.43
N ASN A 124 -34.30 9.39 1.41
CA ASN A 124 -35.40 10.31 1.18
C ASN A 124 -35.31 10.96 -0.21
N GLU A 125 -36.47 11.16 -0.82
CA GLU A 125 -36.60 11.91 -2.06
C GLU A 125 -36.19 13.37 -1.82
N GLY A 126 -35.07 13.79 -2.44
CA GLY A 126 -34.52 15.14 -2.30
C GLY A 126 -33.21 15.23 -1.51
N ASP A 127 -32.74 14.15 -0.89
CA ASP A 127 -31.43 14.12 -0.23
C ASP A 127 -30.31 14.28 -1.27
N LYS A 128 -29.32 15.10 -0.93
CA LYS A 128 -28.13 15.30 -1.77
C LYS A 128 -27.05 14.28 -1.39
N PRO A 129 -26.43 13.57 -2.34
CA PRO A 129 -25.50 12.51 -2.00
C PRO A 129 -24.18 13.05 -1.41
N ILE A 130 -23.74 12.41 -0.33
CA ILE A 130 -22.34 12.39 0.14
C ILE A 130 -21.69 11.11 -0.37
N ILE A 131 -20.55 11.25 -1.03
CA ILE A 131 -19.85 10.15 -1.68
C ILE A 131 -18.48 9.93 -1.03
N GLU A 132 -18.21 8.74 -0.52
CA GLU A 132 -16.83 8.38 -0.13
C GLU A 132 -16.01 8.11 -1.40
N SER A 133 -14.91 8.84 -1.62
CA SER A 133 -13.97 8.51 -2.69
C SER A 133 -12.54 8.80 -2.26
N TYR A 134 -11.63 7.88 -2.61
CA TYR A 134 -10.22 7.97 -2.25
C TYR A 134 -9.41 8.44 -3.45
N PRO A 135 -8.83 9.67 -3.41
CA PRO A 135 -8.21 10.32 -4.55
C PRO A 135 -7.18 9.46 -5.28
N ASP A 136 -6.27 8.76 -4.58
CA ASP A 136 -5.30 7.90 -5.25
C ASP A 136 -6.00 6.75 -6.00
N SER A 137 -6.95 6.05 -5.37
CA SER A 137 -7.71 5.00 -6.07
C SER A 137 -8.46 5.54 -7.29
N SER A 138 -9.01 6.75 -7.17
CA SER A 138 -9.63 7.46 -8.28
C SER A 138 -8.65 7.77 -9.40
N PHE A 139 -7.46 8.29 -9.09
CA PHE A 139 -6.43 8.57 -10.09
C PHE A 139 -5.94 7.32 -10.81
N TYR A 140 -5.79 6.19 -10.10
CA TYR A 140 -5.42 4.92 -10.70
C TYR A 140 -6.50 4.44 -11.68
N ALA A 141 -7.77 4.53 -11.29
CA ALA A 141 -8.90 4.21 -12.18
C ALA A 141 -8.97 5.14 -13.40
N LEU A 142 -8.54 6.40 -13.25
CA LEU A 142 -8.45 7.37 -14.33
C LEU A 142 -7.21 7.20 -15.23
N GLY A 143 -6.31 6.28 -14.91
CA GLY A 143 -5.15 5.91 -15.74
C GLY A 143 -3.79 6.37 -15.23
N LEU A 144 -3.66 6.75 -13.95
CA LEU A 144 -2.36 7.07 -13.37
C LEU A 144 -1.47 5.82 -13.31
N ALA A 145 -0.43 5.78 -14.14
CA ALA A 145 0.60 4.74 -14.09
C ALA A 145 1.67 5.05 -13.05
N VAL A 146 1.97 4.08 -12.19
CA VAL A 146 2.97 4.17 -11.11
C VAL A 146 4.37 3.84 -11.63
N ASN A 147 4.89 4.70 -12.51
CA ASN A 147 6.29 4.61 -12.93
C ASN A 147 7.07 5.66 -12.14
N ASN A 148 7.55 5.27 -10.94
CA ASN A 148 8.29 6.04 -9.92
C ASN A 148 8.66 7.50 -10.29
N PRO A 149 7.70 8.44 -10.24
CA PRO A 149 7.99 9.84 -10.48
C PRO A 149 8.35 10.54 -9.16
N SER A 150 9.03 11.69 -9.24
CA SER A 150 9.16 12.59 -8.08
C SER A 150 7.77 13.04 -7.57
N SER A 151 7.67 13.64 -6.38
CA SER A 151 6.39 14.18 -5.89
C SER A 151 5.76 15.18 -6.85
N GLU A 152 6.59 16.05 -7.40
CA GLU A 152 6.19 17.10 -8.34
C GLU A 152 5.70 16.47 -9.65
N ASP A 153 6.40 15.46 -10.15
CA ASP A 153 5.97 14.73 -11.34
C ASP A 153 4.64 13.98 -11.14
N ILE A 154 4.38 13.45 -9.94
CA ILE A 154 3.09 12.81 -9.61
C ILE A 154 1.97 13.84 -9.65
N ILE A 155 2.15 15.00 -9.01
CA ILE A 155 1.14 16.07 -8.97
C ILE A 155 0.85 16.56 -10.39
N LYS A 156 1.89 16.79 -11.19
CA LYS A 156 1.75 17.20 -12.60
C LYS A 156 0.98 16.15 -13.41
N ARG A 157 1.28 14.86 -13.25
CA ARG A 157 0.53 13.78 -13.91
C ARG A 157 -0.93 13.73 -13.47
N LYS A 158 -1.21 13.86 -12.17
CA LYS A 158 -2.57 13.94 -11.63
C LYS A 158 -3.34 15.12 -12.26
N TYR A 159 -2.69 16.29 -12.37
CA TYR A 159 -3.25 17.46 -13.06
C TYR A 159 -3.53 17.20 -14.53
N ASP A 160 -2.56 16.67 -15.27
CA ASP A 160 -2.69 16.35 -16.70
C ASP A 160 -3.82 15.34 -16.96
N ILE A 161 -4.00 14.35 -16.08
CA ILE A 161 -5.12 13.41 -16.16
C ILE A 161 -6.46 14.15 -16.09
N LEU A 162 -6.65 15.02 -15.10
CA LEU A 162 -7.91 15.77 -14.95
C LEU A 162 -8.17 16.70 -16.13
N LYS A 163 -7.12 17.37 -16.65
CA LYS A 163 -7.21 18.21 -17.84
C LYS A 163 -7.58 17.40 -19.09
N ASN A 164 -6.97 16.23 -19.27
CA ASN A 164 -7.30 15.30 -20.36
C ASN A 164 -8.71 14.72 -20.26
N LYS A 165 -9.29 14.73 -19.06
CA LYS A 165 -10.71 14.40 -18.81
C LYS A 165 -11.66 15.58 -19.04
N GLY A 166 -11.15 16.70 -19.54
CA GLY A 166 -11.94 17.87 -19.91
C GLY A 166 -12.09 18.92 -18.79
N MET A 167 -11.45 18.73 -17.63
CA MET A 167 -11.49 19.74 -16.57
C MET A 167 -10.76 21.01 -16.98
N ARG A 168 -11.44 22.14 -16.83
CA ARG A 168 -10.90 23.48 -17.08
C ARG A 168 -10.42 24.08 -15.76
N ILE A 169 -9.19 23.72 -15.41
CA ILE A 169 -8.51 24.16 -14.20
C ILE A 169 -7.72 25.44 -14.55
N LYS A 170 -8.17 26.59 -14.03
CA LYS A 170 -7.41 27.86 -14.14
C LYS A 170 -6.24 27.85 -13.14
N ASP A 171 -5.51 28.97 -13.02
CA ASP A 171 -4.40 29.19 -12.07
C ASP A 171 -4.90 29.25 -10.60
N PHE A 172 -5.56 28.20 -10.13
CA PHE A 172 -6.08 28.07 -8.76
C PHE A 172 -5.09 27.40 -7.80
N PHE A 173 -3.98 26.89 -8.32
CA PHE A 173 -2.93 26.27 -7.52
C PHE A 173 -2.22 27.33 -6.68
N ASN A 174 -2.30 27.22 -5.35
CA ASN A 174 -1.55 28.11 -4.48
C ASN A 174 -0.06 27.90 -4.69
N LYS A 175 0.75 28.96 -4.78
CA LYS A 175 2.20 28.87 -5.05
C LYS A 175 3.02 28.04 -4.03
N ASN A 176 2.38 27.48 -3.00
CA ASN A 176 2.98 26.62 -1.99
C ASN A 176 2.86 25.14 -2.35
N MET A 177 4.00 24.50 -2.63
CA MET A 177 4.10 23.07 -2.99
C MET A 177 3.47 22.11 -1.97
N LYS A 178 3.37 22.51 -0.70
CA LYS A 178 2.81 21.67 0.38
C LYS A 178 1.31 21.44 0.24
N ASP A 179 0.58 22.38 -0.35
CA ASP A 179 -0.87 22.32 -0.44
C ASP A 179 -1.37 21.64 -1.73
N TYR A 180 -0.46 21.39 -2.68
CA TYR A 180 -0.81 20.81 -3.98
C TYR A 180 -1.41 19.41 -3.92
N ASP A 181 -1.02 18.57 -2.96
CA ASP A 181 -1.63 17.23 -2.86
C ASP A 181 -3.09 17.34 -2.36
N ALA A 182 -3.36 18.21 -1.38
CA ALA A 182 -4.73 18.46 -0.94
C ALA A 182 -5.58 19.08 -2.07
N GLU A 183 -5.05 20.07 -2.78
CA GLU A 183 -5.72 20.75 -3.91
C GLU A 183 -6.04 19.78 -5.06
N ILE A 184 -5.07 18.95 -5.46
CA ILE A 184 -5.30 17.99 -6.55
C ILE A 184 -6.26 16.87 -6.13
N ASN A 185 -6.25 16.49 -4.85
CA ASN A 185 -7.16 15.49 -4.30
C ASN A 185 -8.60 16.01 -4.28
N VAL A 186 -8.86 17.26 -3.86
CA VAL A 186 -10.22 17.82 -3.89
C VAL A 186 -10.74 18.06 -5.31
N LEU A 187 -9.85 18.36 -6.27
CA LEU A 187 -10.22 18.39 -7.69
C LEU A 187 -10.69 17.01 -8.19
N CYS A 188 -9.94 15.96 -7.87
CA CYS A 188 -10.29 14.59 -8.21
C CYS A 188 -11.64 14.16 -7.61
N GLN A 189 -11.90 14.58 -6.37
CA GLN A 189 -13.16 14.31 -5.68
C GLN A 189 -14.34 15.06 -6.30
N ALA A 190 -14.17 16.35 -6.63
CA ALA A 190 -15.20 17.12 -7.31
C ALA A 190 -15.55 16.47 -8.67
N TYR A 191 -14.53 16.02 -9.41
CA TYR A 191 -14.73 15.27 -10.64
C TYR A 191 -15.42 13.92 -10.41
N THR A 192 -15.07 13.20 -9.34
CA THR A 192 -15.71 11.94 -8.96
C THR A 192 -17.20 12.16 -8.64
N SER A 193 -17.56 13.26 -7.96
CA SER A 193 -18.96 13.63 -7.72
C SER A 193 -19.73 13.96 -9.00
N TYR A 194 -19.08 14.62 -9.97
CA TYR A 194 -19.65 14.84 -11.30
C TYR A 194 -19.94 13.51 -12.01
N LEU A 195 -18.97 12.58 -12.02
CA LEU A 195 -19.14 11.28 -12.65
C LEU A 195 -20.19 10.43 -11.94
N TYR A 196 -20.26 10.49 -10.61
CA TYR A 196 -21.32 9.84 -9.84
C TYR A 196 -22.70 10.28 -10.32
N PHE A 197 -22.90 11.60 -10.40
CA PHE A 197 -24.17 12.17 -10.84
C PHE A 197 -24.55 11.77 -12.27
N ASN A 198 -23.56 11.60 -13.16
CA ASN A 198 -23.77 11.19 -14.55
C ASN A 198 -23.80 9.65 -14.73
N ASN A 199 -23.82 8.87 -13.65
CA ASN A 199 -23.75 7.41 -13.68
C ASN A 199 -22.51 6.87 -14.40
N GLU A 200 -21.39 7.59 -14.36
CA GLU A 200 -20.10 7.22 -14.96
C GLU A 200 -19.09 6.73 -13.92
N PHE A 201 -19.56 5.89 -13.00
CA PHE A 201 -18.79 5.42 -11.87
C PHE A 201 -18.96 3.91 -11.66
N SER A 202 -18.10 3.36 -10.82
CA SER A 202 -18.29 2.08 -10.17
C SER A 202 -18.31 2.30 -8.66
N SER A 203 -19.13 1.57 -7.91
CA SER A 203 -19.13 1.60 -6.46
C SER A 203 -18.77 0.25 -5.87
N ILE A 204 -18.19 0.26 -4.68
CA ILE A 204 -17.93 -0.93 -3.91
C ILE A 204 -18.21 -0.68 -2.44
N GLY A 205 -18.96 -1.60 -1.83
CA GLY A 205 -19.29 -1.55 -0.42
C GLY A 205 -20.69 -2.07 -0.14
N SER A 206 -21.24 -1.64 0.99
CA SER A 206 -22.57 -2.02 1.44
C SER A 206 -23.23 -0.86 2.18
N ASP A 207 -24.56 -0.89 2.28
CA ASP A 207 -25.32 0.11 3.05
C ASP A 207 -24.95 0.07 4.55
N SER A 208 -24.41 -1.07 5.02
CA SER A 208 -23.94 -1.24 6.39
C SER A 208 -22.52 -0.73 6.66
N GLU A 209 -21.67 -0.57 5.64
CA GLU A 209 -20.26 -0.18 5.83
C GLU A 209 -19.85 1.07 5.04
N GLY A 210 -20.76 1.58 4.20
CA GLY A 210 -20.53 2.67 3.27
C GLY A 210 -20.15 2.14 1.89
N HIS A 211 -20.32 2.98 0.87
CA HIS A 211 -19.89 2.69 -0.49
C HIS A 211 -18.76 3.64 -0.88
N VAL A 212 -17.67 3.08 -1.38
CA VAL A 212 -16.60 3.84 -2.01
C VAL A 212 -16.87 3.93 -3.51
N VAL A 213 -16.88 5.14 -4.03
CA VAL A 213 -17.07 5.42 -5.45
C VAL A 213 -15.73 5.60 -6.14
N ILE A 214 -15.58 4.93 -7.27
CA ILE A 214 -14.42 4.97 -8.15
C ILE A 214 -14.85 5.49 -9.52
N PRO A 215 -14.19 6.54 -10.06
CA PRO A 215 -14.41 7.03 -11.41
C PRO A 215 -14.37 5.94 -12.49
N GLY A 216 -15.25 6.06 -13.49
CA GLY A 216 -15.32 5.18 -14.64
C GLY A 216 -16.31 4.04 -14.47
N LYS A 217 -17.18 3.86 -15.48
CA LYS A 217 -17.95 2.63 -15.64
C LYS A 217 -16.98 1.48 -15.79
N ASP A 218 -17.28 0.37 -15.13
CA ASP A 218 -16.48 -0.83 -15.24
C ASP A 218 -15.02 -0.68 -14.76
N SER A 219 -14.65 0.39 -14.05
CA SER A 219 -13.31 0.52 -13.45
C SER A 219 -13.03 -0.61 -12.46
N ILE A 220 -14.11 -1.17 -11.89
CA ILE A 220 -14.06 -2.34 -11.02
C ILE A 220 -14.23 -3.64 -11.82
N SER A 221 -14.80 -3.66 -13.03
CA SER A 221 -14.95 -4.89 -13.84
C SER A 221 -13.86 -5.08 -14.92
N ARG A 222 -13.08 -4.05 -15.25
CA ARG A 222 -11.96 -4.10 -16.21
C ARG A 222 -10.76 -4.87 -15.68
N THR A 223 -10.84 -6.18 -15.80
CA THR A 223 -9.72 -7.12 -15.78
C THR A 223 -8.93 -7.09 -17.10
N ASN A 224 -8.37 -5.93 -17.48
CA ASN A 224 -7.44 -5.85 -18.61
C ASN A 224 -6.01 -5.44 -18.21
N GLY A 225 -5.66 -5.49 -16.92
CA GLY A 225 -4.27 -5.37 -16.45
C GLY A 225 -3.57 -6.70 -16.12
N ILE A 226 -4.29 -7.82 -16.11
CA ILE A 226 -3.74 -9.15 -15.76
C ILE A 226 -3.48 -10.00 -17.02
N LYS A 227 -4.07 -9.65 -18.17
CA LYS A 227 -3.92 -10.44 -19.41
C LYS A 227 -2.64 -10.15 -20.22
N GLU A 228 -1.90 -9.08 -19.95
CA GLU A 228 -0.58 -8.87 -20.59
C GLU A 228 0.58 -9.54 -19.86
N PHE A 229 0.46 -9.83 -18.57
CA PHE A 229 1.52 -10.55 -17.83
C PHE A 229 1.57 -12.06 -18.12
N ASN A 230 0.49 -12.64 -18.65
CA ASN A 230 0.44 -14.05 -19.04
C ASN A 230 0.78 -14.31 -20.52
N LYS A 231 1.03 -13.26 -21.33
CA LYS A 231 1.51 -13.43 -22.71
C LYS A 231 3.03 -13.41 -22.83
N ILE A 232 3.74 -12.74 -21.92
CA ILE A 232 5.21 -12.74 -21.91
C ILE A 232 5.76 -14.06 -21.33
N SER A 233 5.07 -14.66 -20.36
CA SER A 233 5.42 -15.97 -19.79
C SER A 233 5.01 -17.18 -20.67
N ALA A 234 4.22 -16.96 -21.73
CA ALA A 234 3.81 -18.00 -22.68
C ALA A 234 4.54 -17.93 -24.03
N SER A 235 5.21 -16.82 -24.36
CA SER A 235 6.04 -16.69 -25.58
C SER A 235 7.49 -17.14 -25.37
N ASP A 236 8.00 -17.17 -24.13
CA ASP A 236 9.38 -17.59 -23.85
C ASP A 236 9.55 -19.09 -23.60
N ASN A 237 8.45 -19.85 -23.48
CA ASN A 237 8.48 -21.31 -23.29
C ASN A 237 8.21 -22.12 -24.58
N ARG A 238 8.11 -21.50 -25.76
CA ARG A 238 7.97 -22.23 -27.04
C ARG A 238 9.21 -22.25 -27.93
N ASN A 239 10.30 -21.58 -27.53
CA ASN A 239 11.54 -21.55 -28.31
C ASN A 239 12.67 -22.46 -27.80
N ASN A 240 12.44 -23.28 -26.76
CA ASN A 240 13.47 -24.17 -26.21
C ASN A 240 13.23 -25.68 -26.37
N GLU A 241 12.19 -26.13 -27.07
CA GLU A 241 11.96 -27.57 -27.31
C GLU A 241 12.23 -28.05 -28.75
N ASN A 242 12.74 -27.20 -29.65
CA ASN A 242 13.07 -27.60 -31.03
C ASN A 242 14.54 -27.37 -31.41
N LYS A 243 15.49 -27.75 -30.54
CA LYS A 243 16.92 -27.86 -30.89
C LYS A 243 17.62 -29.05 -30.23
N PHE A 244 17.01 -30.23 -30.31
CA PHE A 244 17.73 -31.49 -30.17
C PHE A 244 17.37 -32.40 -31.35
N HIS A 245 18.03 -32.19 -32.48
CA HIS A 245 18.49 -33.27 -33.37
C HIS A 245 19.28 -32.71 -34.56
N ARG A 246 20.33 -33.46 -34.92
CA ARG A 246 21.19 -33.41 -36.12
C ARG A 246 22.34 -32.40 -36.15
N SER A 247 23.54 -32.92 -35.90
CA SER A 247 24.68 -33.09 -36.84
C SER A 247 25.97 -33.09 -36.00
N GLY A 248 26.83 -34.10 -35.99
CA GLY A 248 27.27 -34.93 -37.10
C GLY A 248 28.58 -34.38 -37.66
N GLU A 249 29.69 -34.96 -37.19
CA GLU A 249 31.01 -35.09 -37.84
C GLU A 249 32.09 -33.97 -37.82
N LYS A 250 33.21 -34.37 -37.20
CA LYS A 250 34.64 -34.32 -37.66
C LYS A 250 35.42 -33.00 -37.63
N ASN A 251 36.46 -32.94 -36.78
CA ASN A 251 37.83 -33.23 -37.23
C ASN A 251 38.83 -33.33 -36.06
N ASP A 252 39.77 -34.26 -36.24
CA ASP A 252 40.90 -34.62 -35.38
C ASP A 252 42.01 -33.55 -35.34
N HIS A 253 42.72 -33.46 -34.21
CA HIS A 253 44.17 -33.73 -34.13
C HIS A 253 44.76 -33.64 -32.70
N SER A 254 45.22 -34.80 -32.23
CA SER A 254 46.46 -35.13 -31.50
C SER A 254 46.98 -34.32 -30.28
N ALA A 255 46.95 -35.04 -29.15
CA ALA A 255 48.10 -35.60 -28.41
C ALA A 255 48.88 -34.80 -27.33
N ASN A 256 49.16 -35.58 -26.26
CA ASN A 256 50.13 -35.45 -25.15
C ASN A 256 49.75 -34.51 -23.97
N GLY A 257 49.85 -34.91 -22.70
CA GLY A 257 50.28 -36.18 -22.09
C GLY A 257 50.38 -36.06 -20.56
N ASN A 258 50.30 -37.22 -19.89
CA ASN A 258 50.84 -37.60 -18.57
C ASN A 258 50.41 -36.91 -17.25
N GLY A 259 50.03 -37.75 -16.27
CA GLY A 259 50.04 -37.39 -14.83
C GLY A 259 49.23 -38.28 -13.88
N ARG A 260 49.67 -39.52 -13.64
CA ARG A 260 49.30 -40.45 -12.53
C ARG A 260 49.61 -39.77 -11.17
N ALA A 261 48.95 -39.96 -10.02
CA ALA A 261 48.72 -41.18 -9.22
C ALA A 261 47.95 -40.80 -7.91
N LYS A 262 46.92 -41.57 -7.50
CA LYS A 262 46.82 -42.50 -6.34
C LYS A 262 46.80 -41.94 -4.89
N ASN A 263 45.73 -42.38 -4.21
CA ASN A 263 45.65 -43.06 -2.90
C ASN A 263 45.33 -42.28 -1.60
N ASN A 264 44.15 -42.66 -1.08
CA ASN A 264 43.87 -43.23 0.26
C ASN A 264 44.16 -42.40 1.53
N GLY A 265 43.08 -41.93 2.15
CA GLY A 265 42.49 -42.63 3.31
C GLY A 265 43.10 -42.40 4.69
N ARG A 266 42.23 -41.99 5.62
CA ARG A 266 41.96 -42.59 6.95
C ARG A 266 42.00 -41.60 8.12
N VAL A 267 40.87 -41.62 8.83
CA VAL A 267 40.54 -41.13 10.17
C VAL A 267 41.55 -41.58 11.22
N ILE A 268 41.81 -40.74 12.26
CA ILE A 268 42.00 -41.14 13.67
C ILE A 268 41.68 -39.93 14.57
N SER A 269 40.98 -40.20 15.67
CA SER A 269 40.68 -39.30 16.78
C SER A 269 41.77 -39.32 17.86
N SER A 270 41.73 -38.32 18.74
CA SER A 270 41.81 -38.44 20.23
C SER A 270 42.88 -37.61 20.97
N LYS A 271 42.42 -37.12 22.13
CA LYS A 271 43.09 -36.77 23.39
C LYS A 271 43.77 -35.41 23.60
N VAL A 272 43.04 -34.55 24.32
CA VAL A 272 43.29 -34.05 25.69
C VAL A 272 44.74 -34.01 26.18
N TYR A 273 45.19 -32.80 26.54
CA TYR A 273 45.99 -32.52 27.74
C TYR A 273 45.59 -31.16 28.32
N SER A 274 45.39 -31.15 29.64
CA SER A 274 45.22 -29.99 30.52
C SER A 274 46.55 -29.65 31.19
N GLU A 275 46.82 -28.37 31.47
CA GLU A 275 47.21 -27.87 32.81
C GLU A 275 47.40 -26.33 32.87
N ASN A 276 46.58 -25.73 33.73
CA ASN A 276 46.83 -24.71 34.77
C ASN A 276 47.60 -23.39 34.51
N GLY A 277 46.88 -22.30 34.79
CA GLY A 277 47.41 -20.98 35.16
C GLY A 277 46.28 -20.06 35.65
N ASN A 278 46.01 -20.06 36.96
CA ASN A 278 45.03 -19.19 37.64
C ASN A 278 45.49 -17.72 37.66
N SER A 279 44.57 -16.76 37.44
CA SER A 279 44.22 -15.74 38.46
C SER A 279 43.15 -14.75 37.95
N ALA A 280 42.32 -14.31 38.91
CA ALA A 280 41.36 -13.19 38.90
C ALA A 280 39.93 -13.48 38.42
N GLU A 281 39.12 -13.82 39.41
CA GLU A 281 37.67 -13.94 39.42
C GLU A 281 36.96 -12.66 38.91
N SER A 282 36.05 -12.83 37.95
CA SER A 282 34.81 -12.05 37.90
C SER A 282 33.66 -13.01 37.65
N LYS A 283 32.69 -13.02 38.57
CA LYS A 283 31.53 -13.92 38.55
C LYS A 283 30.64 -13.60 37.34
N ALA A 284 30.77 -14.37 36.27
CA ALA A 284 29.73 -14.50 35.26
C ALA A 284 28.72 -15.55 35.73
N VAL A 285 27.49 -15.12 35.96
CA VAL A 285 26.35 -16.00 36.19
C VAL A 285 26.11 -16.78 34.90
N ALA A 286 26.14 -18.10 35.00
CA ALA A 286 25.89 -19.02 33.91
C ALA A 286 24.43 -18.90 33.43
N ASP A 287 24.25 -18.36 32.23
CA ASP A 287 23.00 -18.53 31.48
C ASP A 287 22.88 -19.99 31.05
N LYS A 288 21.90 -20.68 31.63
CA LYS A 288 21.39 -21.95 31.10
C LYS A 288 20.84 -21.72 29.69
N PRO A 289 20.99 -22.67 28.76
CA PRO A 289 20.31 -22.58 27.47
C PRO A 289 18.80 -22.61 27.71
N ILE A 290 18.12 -21.50 27.40
CA ILE A 290 16.66 -21.43 27.40
C ILE A 290 16.19 -22.28 26.23
N ALA A 291 15.45 -23.33 26.56
CA ALA A 291 14.82 -24.23 25.60
C ALA A 291 13.94 -23.46 24.60
N GLU A 292 13.99 -23.89 23.35
CA GLU A 292 13.16 -23.40 22.25
C GLU A 292 11.66 -23.46 22.60
N THR A 293 11.09 -22.34 23.04
CA THR A 293 9.64 -22.19 23.11
C THR A 293 9.14 -21.88 21.69
N LYS A 294 8.80 -22.93 20.94
CA LYS A 294 7.89 -22.81 19.79
C LYS A 294 6.57 -22.25 20.32
N LEU A 295 6.34 -20.95 20.14
CA LEU A 295 5.06 -20.31 20.38
C LEU A 295 4.02 -20.92 19.43
N SER A 296 3.26 -21.90 19.91
CA SER A 296 2.06 -22.38 19.22
C SER A 296 0.91 -21.42 19.53
N PHE A 297 0.46 -20.67 18.54
CA PHE A 297 -0.78 -19.91 18.62
C PHE A 297 -1.89 -20.72 17.92
N ASP A 298 -2.90 -21.16 18.68
CA ASP A 298 -4.07 -21.93 18.20
C ASP A 298 -5.14 -21.06 17.48
N GLY A 299 -4.76 -19.85 17.06
CA GLY A 299 -5.63 -18.94 16.32
C GLY A 299 -5.80 -19.33 14.85
N LYS A 300 -6.97 -19.08 14.25
CA LYS A 300 -7.16 -19.24 12.80
C LYS A 300 -6.29 -18.21 12.07
N ALA A 301 -5.40 -18.70 11.20
CA ALA A 301 -4.63 -17.83 10.31
C ALA A 301 -5.55 -17.20 9.26
N VAL A 302 -5.54 -15.88 9.18
CA VAL A 302 -6.27 -15.09 8.18
C VAL A 302 -5.27 -14.47 7.22
N ALA A 303 -5.47 -14.71 5.93
CA ALA A 303 -4.72 -14.06 4.87
C ALA A 303 -5.27 -12.66 4.60
N GLU A 304 -4.45 -11.64 4.81
CA GLU A 304 -4.78 -10.24 4.54
C GLU A 304 -3.94 -9.72 3.38
N TYR A 305 -4.55 -8.99 2.44
CA TYR A 305 -3.79 -8.23 1.46
C TYR A 305 -3.41 -6.88 2.06
N CYS A 306 -2.12 -6.52 1.99
CA CYS A 306 -1.57 -5.32 2.62
C CYS A 306 -1.34 -4.19 1.60
N GLY A 307 -0.74 -4.49 0.45
CA GLY A 307 -0.45 -3.52 -0.60
C GLY A 307 0.59 -2.44 -0.24
N ALA A 308 1.04 -2.37 1.02
CA ALA A 308 1.96 -1.33 1.50
C ALA A 308 3.34 -1.43 0.88
N GLN A 309 3.93 -0.27 0.58
CA GLN A 309 5.22 -0.15 -0.10
C GLN A 309 6.22 0.66 0.71
N TYR A 310 7.44 0.15 0.74
CA TYR A 310 8.53 0.70 1.54
C TYR A 310 9.81 0.78 0.71
N LEU A 311 10.59 1.83 0.95
CA LEU A 311 11.99 1.90 0.57
C LEU A 311 12.82 1.19 1.63
N TYR A 312 13.69 0.28 1.19
CA TYR A 312 14.57 -0.49 2.04
C TYR A 312 15.99 -0.48 1.47
N THR A 313 17.00 -0.34 2.32
CA THR A 313 18.40 -0.47 1.90
C THR A 313 18.90 -1.84 2.33
N ASN A 314 19.36 -2.66 1.38
CA ASN A 314 19.84 -4.00 1.69
C ASN A 314 21.25 -3.95 2.28
N VAL A 315 21.35 -4.05 3.60
CA VAL A 315 22.64 -3.97 4.30
C VAL A 315 23.31 -5.34 4.44
N ASP A 316 22.53 -6.39 4.69
CA ASP A 316 23.04 -7.73 5.03
C ASP A 316 22.11 -8.89 4.64
N GLY A 317 21.15 -8.66 3.73
CA GLY A 317 20.21 -9.68 3.26
C GLY A 317 19.03 -9.94 4.21
N ILE A 318 18.94 -9.22 5.34
CA ILE A 318 17.85 -9.36 6.32
C ILE A 318 16.94 -8.13 6.28
N ILE A 319 15.67 -8.34 5.94
CA ILE A 319 14.67 -7.26 5.96
C ILE A 319 14.30 -6.97 7.41
N ARG A 320 14.88 -5.90 7.97
CA ARG A 320 14.47 -5.34 9.26
C ARG A 320 13.34 -4.36 9.06
N ILE A 321 12.36 -4.43 9.94
CA ILE A 321 11.15 -3.61 9.84
C ILE A 321 11.45 -2.15 10.12
N ASN A 322 12.38 -1.89 11.04
CA ASN A 322 12.80 -0.52 11.38
C ASN A 322 13.53 0.17 10.22
N ASP A 323 14.06 -0.60 9.26
CA ASP A 323 14.73 -0.07 8.08
C ASP A 323 13.75 0.18 6.92
N LEU A 324 12.47 -0.22 7.07
CA LEU A 324 11.42 0.04 6.10
C LEU A 324 10.97 1.49 6.19
N ARG A 325 11.31 2.29 5.17
CA ARG A 325 10.85 3.67 5.06
C ARG A 325 9.59 3.71 4.22
N PRO A 326 8.42 4.05 4.78
CA PRO A 326 7.18 4.09 4.02
C PRO A 326 7.28 5.11 2.87
N ILE A 327 6.70 4.75 1.72
CA ILE A 327 6.61 5.69 0.61
C ILE A 327 5.40 6.58 0.81
N LYS A 328 5.68 7.87 1.07
CA LYS A 328 4.79 9.07 1.14
C LYS A 328 3.50 8.94 1.94
N SER A 329 2.61 8.04 1.53
CA SER A 329 1.27 7.86 2.10
C SER A 329 1.13 6.61 2.94
N TYR A 330 2.11 5.69 2.98
CA TYR A 330 1.96 4.44 3.76
C TYR A 330 2.35 4.63 5.23
N ARG A 331 1.68 3.90 6.12
CA ARG A 331 2.06 3.83 7.54
C ARG A 331 3.32 2.98 7.73
N PRO A 332 4.14 3.23 8.77
CA PRO A 332 5.19 2.30 9.16
C PRO A 332 4.62 0.90 9.34
N PHE A 333 5.33 -0.13 8.89
CA PHE A 333 4.81 -1.50 8.90
C PHE A 333 4.41 -1.98 10.31
N THR A 334 5.15 -1.53 11.33
CA THR A 334 4.85 -1.78 12.77
C THR A 334 3.54 -1.16 13.25
N GLU A 335 3.02 -0.13 12.58
CA GLU A 335 1.71 0.45 12.89
C GLU A 335 0.56 -0.30 12.21
N ILE A 336 0.87 -1.14 11.22
CA ILE A 336 -0.11 -1.94 10.48
C ILE A 336 -0.21 -3.34 11.08
N TYR A 337 0.93 -3.95 11.41
CA TYR A 337 1.00 -5.32 11.91
C TYR A 337 1.91 -5.45 13.12
N GLU A 338 1.46 -6.24 14.10
CA GLU A 338 2.31 -6.73 15.19
C GLU A 338 3.01 -8.02 14.76
N MET A 339 4.35 -8.03 14.80
CA MET A 339 5.18 -9.15 14.34
C MET A 339 4.83 -10.51 14.96
N ARG A 340 4.49 -10.52 16.25
CA ARG A 340 4.10 -11.73 16.99
C ARG A 340 2.85 -12.41 16.43
N HIS A 341 2.00 -11.66 15.73
CA HIS A 341 0.77 -12.18 15.13
C HIS A 341 0.96 -12.53 13.65
N ILE A 342 2.13 -12.29 13.06
CA ILE A 342 2.37 -12.66 11.67
C ILE A 342 2.83 -14.12 11.61
N LYS A 343 2.21 -14.89 10.72
CA LYS A 343 2.65 -16.24 10.36
C LYS A 343 3.60 -16.19 9.16
N GLN A 344 3.20 -15.45 8.11
CA GLN A 344 3.94 -15.38 6.85
C GLN A 344 3.58 -14.09 6.12
N VAL A 345 4.51 -13.56 5.33
CA VAL A 345 4.27 -12.46 4.40
C VAL A 345 4.73 -12.84 3.00
N GLN A 346 4.01 -12.38 2.00
CA GLN A 346 4.43 -12.43 0.61
C GLN A 346 4.81 -11.02 0.17
N VAL A 347 6.03 -10.88 -0.33
CA VAL A 347 6.56 -9.61 -0.80
C VAL A 347 6.88 -9.67 -2.29
N VAL A 348 6.83 -8.49 -2.92
CA VAL A 348 7.48 -8.24 -4.21
C VAL A 348 8.54 -7.17 -3.97
N ILE A 349 9.79 -7.51 -4.26
CA ILE A 349 10.95 -6.64 -4.10
C ILE A 349 11.40 -6.21 -5.49
N GLY A 350 11.55 -4.91 -5.71
CA GLY A 350 12.02 -4.34 -6.96
C GLY A 350 13.24 -3.45 -6.77
N THR A 351 14.10 -3.38 -7.77
CA THR A 351 15.13 -2.32 -7.84
C THR A 351 14.44 -0.96 -7.97
N THR A 352 15.09 0.10 -7.47
CA THR A 352 14.52 1.46 -7.48
C THR A 352 14.27 2.02 -8.88
N ASP A 353 15.04 1.56 -9.87
CA ASP A 353 14.86 1.83 -11.31
C ASP A 353 13.72 1.00 -11.95
N GLY A 354 13.16 0.02 -11.24
CA GLY A 354 12.07 -0.83 -11.71
C GLY A 354 12.47 -1.95 -12.69
N LEU A 355 13.75 -2.09 -13.05
CA LEU A 355 14.22 -3.01 -14.08
C LEU A 355 14.19 -4.49 -13.64
N ARG A 356 14.37 -4.76 -12.35
CA ARG A 356 14.38 -6.13 -11.82
C ARG A 356 13.38 -6.24 -10.66
N LYS A 357 12.68 -7.36 -10.59
CA LYS A 357 11.75 -7.67 -9.49
C LYS A 357 11.85 -9.14 -9.11
N VAL A 358 11.61 -9.44 -7.83
CA VAL A 358 11.51 -10.79 -7.29
C VAL A 358 10.31 -10.89 -6.36
N LYS A 359 9.64 -12.04 -6.37
CA LYS A 359 8.56 -12.37 -5.46
C LYS A 359 9.05 -13.44 -4.50
N ALA A 360 8.87 -13.23 -3.21
CA ALA A 360 9.31 -14.17 -2.18
C ALA A 360 8.31 -14.22 -1.03
N ASN A 361 8.23 -15.35 -0.34
CA ASN A 361 7.58 -15.42 0.96
C ASN A 361 8.62 -15.30 2.08
N LEU A 362 8.24 -14.60 3.14
CA LEU A 362 9.05 -14.39 4.32
C LEU A 362 8.26 -14.77 5.56
N ILE A 363 8.97 -15.16 6.61
CA ILE A 363 8.41 -15.42 7.93
C ILE A 363 9.12 -14.53 8.96
N PRO A 364 8.44 -14.19 10.08
CA PRO A 364 9.10 -13.50 11.18
C PRO A 364 10.33 -14.28 11.65
N ASN A 365 11.41 -13.56 11.87
CA ASN A 365 12.57 -14.13 12.53
C ASN A 365 12.40 -14.00 14.05
N TYR A 366 11.87 -15.04 14.69
CA TYR A 366 11.57 -15.00 16.14
C TYR A 366 12.81 -14.84 17.03
N GLU A 367 14.01 -15.14 16.52
CA GLU A 367 15.29 -14.88 17.21
C GLU A 367 15.66 -13.39 17.20
N ASN A 368 15.13 -12.62 16.26
CA ASN A 368 15.39 -11.20 16.10
C ASN A 368 14.08 -10.46 15.82
N SER A 369 13.43 -10.02 16.91
CA SER A 369 12.02 -9.61 17.03
C SER A 369 11.51 -8.55 16.04
N ASN A 370 12.37 -7.95 15.23
CA ASN A 370 12.04 -6.90 14.27
C ASN A 370 12.51 -7.21 12.83
N SER A 371 12.64 -8.48 12.45
CA SER A 371 13.10 -8.85 11.10
C SER A 371 12.34 -9.99 10.46
N PHE A 372 12.41 -10.04 9.13
CA PHE A 372 11.92 -11.14 8.31
C PHE A 372 13.08 -11.93 7.72
N LYS A 373 12.89 -13.24 7.62
CA LYS A 373 13.75 -14.16 6.85
C LYS A 373 12.94 -14.87 5.78
N ALA A 374 13.62 -15.41 4.76
CA ALA A 374 12.96 -16.25 3.76
C ALA A 374 12.16 -17.39 4.42
N ALA A 375 10.97 -17.66 3.90
CA ALA A 375 10.11 -18.72 4.43
C ALA A 375 10.69 -20.11 4.15
N GLU A 376 11.28 -20.29 2.96
CA GLU A 376 11.83 -21.56 2.47
C GLU A 376 13.16 -21.34 1.72
N ASP A 377 13.91 -22.42 1.49
CA ASP A 377 15.18 -22.39 0.75
C ASP A 377 15.03 -21.86 -0.69
N GLU A 378 13.88 -22.10 -1.32
CA GLU A 378 13.59 -21.58 -2.66
C GLU A 378 13.48 -20.05 -2.63
N ASP A 379 12.78 -19.50 -1.65
CA ASP A 379 12.65 -18.05 -1.45
C ASP A 379 14.00 -17.42 -1.09
N LYS A 380 14.82 -18.12 -0.28
CA LYS A 380 16.19 -17.70 0.02
C LYS A 380 17.03 -17.61 -1.26
N LYS A 381 17.06 -18.66 -2.08
CA LYS A 381 17.78 -18.68 -3.35
C LYS A 381 17.32 -17.57 -4.31
N LYS A 382 16.01 -17.29 -4.36
CA LYS A 382 15.45 -16.18 -5.16
C LYS A 382 16.00 -14.83 -4.71
N LEU A 383 16.01 -14.57 -3.40
CA LEU A 383 16.52 -13.32 -2.82
C LEU A 383 18.04 -13.20 -3.02
N ASP A 384 18.79 -14.26 -2.72
CA ASP A 384 20.23 -14.36 -2.92
C ASP A 384 20.63 -14.05 -4.37
N ASN A 385 19.93 -14.64 -5.34
CA ASN A 385 20.15 -14.36 -6.77
C ASN A 385 19.73 -12.93 -7.18
N PHE A 386 18.80 -12.32 -6.44
CA PHE A 386 18.30 -10.99 -6.76
C PHE A 386 19.26 -9.90 -6.31
N TRP A 387 19.70 -9.93 -5.04
CA TRP A 387 20.47 -8.84 -4.41
C TRP A 387 21.77 -9.27 -3.70
N GLY A 388 22.19 -10.53 -3.85
CA GLY A 388 23.41 -11.09 -3.25
C GLY A 388 23.29 -11.54 -1.78
N ASN A 389 24.25 -12.33 -1.32
CA ASN A 389 24.20 -13.04 -0.02
C ASN A 389 24.67 -12.19 1.19
N HIS A 390 25.23 -11.01 0.97
CA HIS A 390 25.89 -10.21 2.00
C HIS A 390 25.42 -8.75 2.07
N GLY A 391 24.29 -8.45 1.44
CA GLY A 391 23.85 -7.07 1.24
C GLY A 391 24.70 -6.33 0.22
N ASP A 392 24.06 -5.53 -0.62
CA ASP A 392 24.73 -4.77 -1.69
C ASP A 392 24.71 -3.25 -1.43
N LYS A 393 24.18 -2.84 -0.28
CA LYS A 393 23.97 -1.46 0.15
C LYS A 393 23.12 -0.64 -0.83
N ARG A 394 22.33 -1.30 -1.69
CA ARG A 394 21.44 -0.63 -2.65
C ARG A 394 20.04 -0.46 -2.08
N GLY A 395 19.35 0.54 -2.62
CA GLY A 395 17.95 0.82 -2.32
C GLY A 395 17.01 -0.05 -3.15
N TYR A 396 15.99 -0.60 -2.48
CA TYR A 396 14.96 -1.46 -3.02
C TYR A 396 13.57 -0.96 -2.65
N LEU A 397 12.61 -1.28 -3.50
CA LEU A 397 11.19 -1.10 -3.26
C LEU A 397 10.61 -2.44 -2.79
N ILE A 398 10.11 -2.52 -1.56
CA ILE A 398 9.44 -3.70 -1.02
C ILE A 398 7.94 -3.44 -0.95
N LYS A 399 7.15 -4.23 -1.68
CA LYS A 399 5.70 -4.27 -1.60
C LYS A 399 5.25 -5.49 -0.82
N PHE A 400 4.56 -5.30 0.30
CA PHE A 400 3.91 -6.37 1.05
C PHE A 400 2.58 -6.69 0.37
N ASN A 401 2.53 -7.77 -0.40
CA ASN A 401 1.31 -8.15 -1.12
C ASN A 401 0.30 -8.84 -0.21
N LYS A 402 0.74 -9.84 0.56
CA LYS A 402 -0.10 -10.66 1.43
C LYS A 402 0.58 -10.80 2.79
N VAL A 403 -0.18 -10.72 3.87
CA VAL A 403 0.26 -10.93 5.25
C VAL A 403 -0.72 -11.92 5.88
N GLU A 404 -0.24 -13.10 6.23
CA GLU A 404 -1.00 -14.08 6.97
C GLU A 404 -0.81 -13.81 8.47
N VAL A 405 -1.91 -13.45 9.14
CA VAL A 405 -1.93 -13.12 10.57
C VAL A 405 -2.70 -14.17 11.36
N ILE A 406 -2.22 -14.49 12.54
CA ILE A 406 -2.90 -15.34 13.51
C ILE A 406 -3.76 -14.41 14.37
N LYS A 407 -5.09 -14.53 14.24
CA LYS A 407 -6.03 -13.78 15.07
C LYS A 407 -6.30 -14.56 16.35
N ALA A 408 -6.16 -13.88 17.48
CA ALA A 408 -6.55 -14.38 18.80
C ALA A 408 -8.07 -14.53 18.90
#